data_AF-H0ZX23-F1
#
_entry.id   AF-H0ZX23-F1
#
_cell.length_a   1.000
_cell.length_b   1.000
_cell.length_c   1.000
_cell.angle_alpha   90.00
_cell.angle_beta   90.00
_cell.angle_gamma   90.00
#
_symmetry.space_group_name_H-M   'P 1'
#
loop_
_entity.id
_entity.type
_entity.pdbx_description
1 polymer ?
#
loop_
_entity_poly.entity_id
_entity_poly.type
_entity_poly.pdbx_seq_one_letter_code
_entity_poly.pdbx_strand_id
1 'polypeptide(L)'
;MHFSIPETETRAGDGGAAAYVLRKEYGANVVPAFPPKKIFTLTPAEVEQRREQLEKYMQAVRQDPTLGGSETFNSFLRKAQQETQQIPTEEVVLEVLLSNGQKVKVTILTSDQTEDVLEAVASKLDLPDDLVGYFSLFLVRETKDGAFSFVRKLQEFELPYVSVTSLHNPEFQIILRKSYWDSAYDDDVMEHRVGLNLLYAQTVSDIEHGWILVNKEQHRQLKSLQEKVSKKEFIRLAQTLKYYGYLKFDPCVTDFPEKGCHVVVSAGNNELNFQVRLPNEQIKEGSFKVTRMRCWRVTSSVPMNNGPSGSSPGKSEVKLELAFEYLMSKDRLQWVTITSPQAIMLSICLQSMVDELMVKKSGGSIRKMFRRRVNGALRRSDSQQAVKSPPLLDSPDASWEPMAKLSVSCVWKHQRPRAMGRGASGVLSNISLPHRASSLLSACVGSATPALQTTWVLMTSTAITPLRALVMRICSAPSQDSPSPSKGLR
;
A
#
# COMPACT_ATOMS: atom_id res chain seq x y z
N MET A 1 57.75 -2.64 -1.69
CA MET A 1 56.66 -2.41 -0.72
C MET A 1 55.60 -1.60 -1.46
N HIS A 2 54.74 -2.19 -2.28
CA HIS A 2 53.51 -2.87 -1.90
C HIS A 2 52.89 -2.32 -0.61
N PHE A 3 52.01 -1.33 -0.78
CA PHE A 3 50.85 -1.11 0.06
C PHE A 3 49.68 -0.80 -0.87
N SER A 4 48.72 -1.71 -0.90
CA SER A 4 47.47 -1.66 -1.64
C SER A 4 46.38 -1.97 -0.63
N ILE A 5 45.50 -1.01 -0.25
CA ILE A 5 44.17 -1.17 0.38
C ILE A 5 43.46 0.23 0.37
N PRO A 6 42.14 0.41 0.15
CA PRO A 6 41.16 -0.39 -0.60
C PRO A 6 40.33 0.44 -1.61
N GLU A 7 39.72 -0.26 -2.57
CA GLU A 7 38.58 0.22 -3.35
C GLU A 7 37.37 0.45 -2.42
N THR A 8 37.13 1.70 -2.05
CA THR A 8 35.83 2.17 -1.56
C THR A 8 35.47 3.44 -2.30
N GLU A 9 35.00 3.30 -3.54
CA GLU A 9 34.38 4.42 -4.25
C GLU A 9 32.96 4.03 -4.68
N THR A 10 32.07 4.20 -3.70
CA THR A 10 30.66 4.54 -3.90
C THR A 10 30.50 5.60 -4.98
N ARG A 11 30.05 5.22 -6.18
CA ARG A 11 29.22 6.05 -7.08
C ARG A 11 28.74 5.22 -8.28
N ALA A 12 27.79 4.32 -8.03
CA ALA A 12 26.97 3.72 -9.07
C ALA A 12 25.51 4.02 -8.75
N GLY A 13 24.78 4.69 -9.66
CA GLY A 13 23.38 5.04 -9.46
C GLY A 13 22.55 3.82 -9.00
N ASP A 14 21.95 3.96 -7.83
CA ASP A 14 21.49 2.88 -6.94
C ASP A 14 20.51 1.89 -7.60
N GLY A 15 19.73 2.35 -8.58
CA GLY A 15 18.82 1.49 -9.36
C GLY A 15 19.50 0.37 -10.16
N GLY A 16 20.72 0.59 -10.65
CA GLY A 16 21.48 -0.46 -11.34
C GLY A 16 22.06 -1.51 -10.39
N ALA A 17 22.41 -1.09 -9.17
CA ALA A 17 22.89 -1.99 -8.12
C ALA A 17 21.76 -2.90 -7.62
N ALA A 18 20.57 -2.35 -7.36
CA ALA A 18 19.41 -3.13 -6.96
C ALA A 18 19.01 -4.18 -8.02
N ALA A 19 18.97 -3.81 -9.31
CA ALA A 19 18.69 -4.74 -10.40
C ALA A 19 19.74 -5.87 -10.50
N TYR A 20 21.01 -5.56 -10.26
CA TYR A 20 22.08 -6.55 -10.21
C TYR A 20 21.92 -7.51 -9.03
N VAL A 21 21.60 -7.01 -7.83
CA VAL A 21 21.36 -7.84 -6.64
C VAL A 21 20.17 -8.76 -6.85
N LEU A 22 19.04 -8.25 -7.35
CA LEU A 22 17.87 -9.06 -7.70
C LEU A 22 18.26 -10.16 -8.70
N ARG A 23 19.01 -9.83 -9.75
CA ARG A 23 19.45 -10.81 -10.76
C ARG A 23 20.38 -11.87 -10.18
N LYS A 24 21.25 -11.51 -9.23
CA LYS A 24 22.14 -12.44 -8.53
C LYS A 24 21.37 -13.38 -7.60
N GLU A 25 20.33 -12.88 -6.93
CA GLU A 25 19.55 -13.61 -5.95
C GLU A 25 18.50 -14.55 -6.59
N TYR A 26 17.79 -14.07 -7.62
CA TYR A 26 16.65 -14.77 -8.24
C TYR A 26 16.96 -15.33 -9.64
N GLY A 27 18.10 -14.96 -10.23
CA GLY A 27 18.54 -15.44 -11.53
C GLY A 27 18.03 -14.63 -12.72
N ALA A 28 18.77 -14.71 -13.84
CA ALA A 28 18.53 -13.93 -15.05
C ALA A 28 17.25 -14.30 -15.81
N ASN A 29 16.67 -15.48 -15.55
CA ASN A 29 15.45 -15.95 -16.21
C ASN A 29 14.18 -15.44 -15.52
N VAL A 30 14.29 -14.98 -14.27
CA VAL A 30 13.17 -14.48 -13.46
C VAL A 30 13.14 -12.95 -13.49
N VAL A 31 14.31 -12.31 -13.37
CA VAL A 31 14.41 -10.85 -13.35
C VAL A 31 14.31 -10.30 -14.78
N PRO A 32 13.38 -9.34 -15.06
CA PRO A 32 13.29 -8.72 -16.37
C PRO A 32 14.58 -8.01 -16.75
N ALA A 33 14.81 -7.81 -18.04
CA ALA A 33 16.01 -7.11 -18.51
C ALA A 33 15.98 -5.64 -18.04
N PHE A 34 17.00 -5.21 -17.30
CA PHE A 34 17.12 -3.82 -16.87
C PHE A 34 17.40 -2.91 -18.08
N PRO A 35 16.71 -1.77 -18.22
CA PRO A 35 16.95 -0.83 -19.31
C PRO A 35 18.41 -0.34 -19.31
N PRO A 36 19.15 -0.50 -20.42
CA PRO A 36 20.58 -0.20 -20.46
C PRO A 36 20.83 1.31 -20.29
N LYS A 37 21.96 1.64 -19.66
CA LYS A 37 22.45 3.02 -19.65
C LYS A 37 23.04 3.33 -21.03
N LYS A 38 22.66 4.46 -21.64
CA LYS A 38 23.39 4.99 -22.80
C LYS A 38 24.64 5.76 -22.31
N ILE A 39 25.72 5.66 -23.07
CA ILE A 39 27.04 6.23 -22.76
C ILE A 39 27.12 7.73 -23.16
N PHE A 40 26.22 8.19 -24.03
CA PHE A 40 26.13 9.58 -24.48
C PHE A 40 24.98 10.33 -23.81
N THR A 41 25.04 11.65 -23.84
CA THR A 41 23.97 12.53 -23.39
C THR A 41 22.68 12.22 -24.15
N LEU A 42 21.59 12.02 -23.42
CA LEU A 42 20.29 11.70 -23.99
C LEU A 42 19.59 12.97 -24.48
N THR A 43 18.98 12.89 -25.66
CA THR A 43 17.99 13.90 -26.08
C THR A 43 16.76 13.87 -25.16
N PRO A 44 15.96 14.95 -25.07
CA PRO A 44 14.74 14.95 -24.25
C PRO A 44 13.78 13.80 -24.57
N ALA A 45 13.66 13.42 -25.85
CA ALA A 45 12.83 12.29 -26.27
C ALA A 45 13.39 10.94 -25.79
N GLU A 46 14.71 10.74 -25.85
CA GLU A 46 15.34 9.53 -25.35
C GLU A 46 15.32 9.44 -23.82
N VAL A 47 15.35 10.58 -23.11
CA VAL A 47 15.12 10.63 -21.67
C VAL A 47 13.73 10.09 -21.37
N GLU A 48 12.69 10.58 -22.05
CA GLU A 48 11.32 10.13 -21.82
C GLU A 48 11.13 8.66 -22.17
N GLN A 49 11.66 8.21 -23.32
CA GLN A 49 11.66 6.80 -23.70
C GLN A 49 12.32 5.91 -22.64
N ARG A 50 13.44 6.37 -22.05
CA ARG A 50 14.12 5.63 -20.99
C ARG A 50 13.33 5.62 -19.69
N ARG A 51 12.60 6.70 -19.36
CA ARG A 51 11.68 6.73 -18.22
C ARG A 51 10.58 5.68 -18.39
N GLU A 52 9.94 5.62 -19.56
CA GLU A 52 8.93 4.60 -19.85
C GLU A 52 9.49 3.17 -19.72
N GLN A 53 10.74 2.93 -20.16
CA GLN A 53 11.38 1.62 -20.04
C GLN A 53 11.67 1.25 -18.58
N LEU A 54 12.18 2.19 -17.78
CA LEU A 54 12.42 1.98 -16.35
C LEU A 54 11.12 1.75 -15.60
N GLU A 55 10.07 2.47 -15.98
CA GLU A 55 8.74 2.33 -15.43
C GLU A 55 8.14 0.95 -15.74
N LYS A 56 8.26 0.47 -16.99
CA LYS A 56 7.90 -0.90 -17.40
C LYS A 56 8.72 -1.97 -16.66
N TYR A 57 10.01 -1.73 -16.43
CA TYR A 57 10.85 -2.62 -15.63
C TYR A 57 10.35 -2.73 -14.19
N MET A 58 10.09 -1.58 -13.54
CA MET A 58 9.56 -1.55 -12.17
C MET A 58 8.20 -2.24 -12.07
N GLN A 59 7.33 -2.07 -13.08
CA GLN A 59 6.07 -2.81 -13.19
C GLN A 59 6.32 -4.31 -13.23
N ALA A 60 7.18 -4.78 -14.13
CA ALA A 60 7.46 -6.20 -14.30
C ALA A 60 8.03 -6.82 -13.02
N VAL A 61 8.96 -6.15 -12.33
CA VAL A 61 9.51 -6.60 -11.05
C VAL A 61 8.42 -6.66 -9.98
N ARG A 62 7.58 -5.61 -9.85
CA ARG A 62 6.51 -5.60 -8.84
C ARG A 62 5.42 -6.64 -9.14
N GLN A 63 5.20 -6.96 -10.41
CA GLN A 63 4.18 -7.91 -10.85
C GLN A 63 4.55 -9.37 -10.61
N ASP A 64 5.85 -9.67 -10.49
CA ASP A 64 6.30 -11.00 -10.18
C ASP A 64 6.01 -11.36 -8.70
N PRO A 65 5.35 -12.49 -8.40
CA PRO A 65 4.99 -12.88 -7.03
C PRO A 65 6.19 -13.07 -6.10
N THR A 66 7.36 -13.38 -6.65
CA THR A 66 8.60 -13.61 -5.90
C THR A 66 9.36 -12.31 -5.72
N LEU A 67 9.55 -11.55 -6.80
CA LEU A 67 10.34 -10.32 -6.76
C LEU A 67 9.59 -9.17 -6.09
N GLY A 68 8.28 -9.06 -6.34
CA GLY A 68 7.48 -7.93 -5.88
C GLY A 68 7.36 -7.85 -4.35
N GLY A 69 7.44 -8.98 -3.66
CA GLY A 69 7.49 -9.07 -2.20
C GLY A 69 8.90 -9.22 -1.62
N SER A 70 9.95 -9.18 -2.45
CA SER A 70 11.32 -9.37 -1.97
C SER A 70 11.80 -8.18 -1.13
N GLU A 71 12.56 -8.49 -0.08
CA GLU A 71 13.15 -7.46 0.78
C GLU A 71 14.16 -6.60 0.01
N THR A 72 14.91 -7.19 -0.92
CA THR A 72 15.82 -6.46 -1.83
C THR A 72 15.07 -5.36 -2.60
N PHE A 73 13.91 -5.67 -3.17
CA PHE A 73 13.12 -4.69 -3.91
C PHE A 73 12.47 -3.66 -2.98
N ASN A 74 11.83 -4.07 -1.89
CA ASN A 74 11.19 -3.16 -0.95
C ASN A 74 12.20 -2.22 -0.27
N SER A 75 13.39 -2.70 0.08
CA SER A 75 14.49 -1.89 0.62
C SER A 75 14.95 -0.82 -0.38
N PHE A 76 15.07 -1.17 -1.66
CA PHE A 76 15.35 -0.19 -2.71
C PHE A 76 14.28 0.91 -2.78
N LEU A 77 12.99 0.54 -2.72
CA LEU A 77 11.89 1.51 -2.70
C LEU A 77 11.95 2.45 -1.48
N ARG A 78 12.32 1.94 -0.30
CA ARG A 78 12.45 2.73 0.93
C ARG A 78 13.64 3.69 0.86
N LYS A 79 14.80 3.24 0.40
CA LYS A 79 15.97 4.12 0.20
C LYS A 79 15.67 5.25 -0.78
N ALA A 80 15.02 4.91 -1.90
CA ALA A 80 14.59 5.90 -2.88
C ALA A 80 13.66 6.98 -2.30
N GLN A 81 12.80 6.62 -1.34
CA GLN A 81 11.94 7.57 -0.60
C GLN A 81 12.78 8.58 0.17
N GLN A 82 13.69 8.10 1.03
CA GLN A 82 14.54 8.96 1.86
C GLN A 82 15.46 9.84 1.02
N GLU A 83 16.12 9.28 0.00
CA GLU A 83 17.02 10.01 -0.87
C GLU A 83 16.30 11.12 -1.64
N THR A 84 15.11 10.83 -2.17
CA THR A 84 14.32 11.81 -2.91
C THR A 84 13.99 13.01 -2.03
N GLN A 85 13.47 12.74 -0.83
CA GLN A 85 13.03 13.77 0.10
C GLN A 85 14.18 14.36 0.92
N GLN A 86 15.40 13.81 0.78
CA GLN A 86 16.59 14.19 1.55
C GLN A 86 16.37 14.10 3.07
N ILE A 87 15.61 13.09 3.51
CA ILE A 87 15.29 12.87 4.93
C ILE A 87 16.28 11.85 5.50
N PRO A 88 17.16 12.22 6.45
CA PRO A 88 18.07 11.29 7.10
C PRO A 88 17.32 10.36 8.06
N THR A 89 17.95 9.26 8.46
CA THR A 89 17.43 8.38 9.49
C THR A 89 17.64 8.98 10.88
N GLU A 90 16.57 9.39 11.53
CA GLU A 90 16.57 9.99 12.87
C GLU A 90 15.33 9.57 13.67
N GLU A 91 15.40 9.70 14.98
CA GLU A 91 14.28 9.40 15.88
C GLU A 91 13.32 10.59 15.95
N VAL A 92 12.03 10.31 15.74
CA VAL A 92 10.97 11.32 15.66
C VAL A 92 9.72 10.84 16.39
N VAL A 93 8.90 11.78 16.84
CA VAL A 93 7.55 11.48 17.34
C VAL A 93 6.56 11.64 16.20
N LEU A 94 5.90 10.54 15.83
CA LEU A 94 4.82 10.54 14.84
C LEU A 94 3.46 10.53 15.56
N GLU A 95 2.56 11.41 15.12
CA GLU A 95 1.15 11.39 15.55
C GLU A 95 0.32 10.52 14.61
N VAL A 96 -0.32 9.48 15.17
CA VAL A 96 -1.29 8.62 14.47
C VAL A 96 -2.66 8.83 15.09
N LEU A 97 -3.67 9.10 14.27
CA LEU A 97 -5.03 9.30 14.72
C LEU A 97 -5.79 7.97 14.86
N LEU A 98 -6.71 7.92 15.82
CA LEU A 98 -7.80 6.97 15.84
C LEU A 98 -9.01 7.55 15.10
N SER A 99 -9.98 6.70 14.76
CA SER A 99 -11.19 7.12 14.00
C SER A 99 -12.07 8.15 14.74
N ASN A 100 -11.89 8.32 16.05
CA ASN A 100 -12.56 9.35 16.85
C ASN A 100 -11.72 10.64 17.03
N GLY A 101 -10.63 10.80 16.27
CA GLY A 101 -9.73 11.96 16.35
C GLY A 101 -8.71 11.91 17.50
N GLN A 102 -8.73 10.89 18.36
CA GLN A 102 -7.72 10.75 19.42
C GLN A 102 -6.33 10.55 18.81
N LYS A 103 -5.34 11.29 19.32
CA LYS A 103 -3.95 11.23 18.88
C LYS A 103 -3.15 10.20 19.69
N VAL A 104 -2.50 9.27 19.00
CA VAL A 104 -1.52 8.33 19.54
C VAL A 104 -0.13 8.80 19.12
N LYS A 105 0.72 9.12 20.09
CA LYS A 105 2.10 9.55 19.86
C LYS A 105 3.03 8.35 20.01
N VAL A 106 3.76 8.03 18.94
CA VAL A 106 4.74 6.95 18.90
C VAL A 106 6.11 7.50 18.52
N THR A 107 7.14 6.99 19.18
CA THR A 107 8.53 7.29 18.85
C THR A 107 9.00 6.25 17.82
N ILE A 108 9.42 6.72 16.65
CA ILE A 108 9.82 5.90 15.50
C ILE A 108 11.10 6.46 14.87
N LEU A 109 11.72 5.71 13.98
CA LEU A 109 12.70 6.27 13.05
C LEU A 109 11.99 6.81 11.80
N THR A 110 12.53 7.87 11.20
CA THR A 110 12.06 8.36 9.88
C THR A 110 12.18 7.30 8.77
N SER A 111 12.99 6.27 8.98
CA SER A 111 13.18 5.11 8.09
C SER A 111 12.36 3.88 8.45
N ASP A 112 11.53 3.93 9.49
CA ASP A 112 10.65 2.83 9.88
C ASP A 112 9.58 2.62 8.80
N GLN A 113 9.34 1.36 8.44
CA GLN A 113 8.32 1.01 7.44
C GLN A 113 6.93 0.92 8.07
N THR A 114 5.91 0.79 7.22
CA THR A 114 4.50 0.76 7.67
C THR A 114 4.22 -0.25 8.78
N GLU A 115 4.82 -1.45 8.73
CA GLU A 115 4.61 -2.48 9.76
C GLU A 115 5.26 -2.07 11.09
N ASP A 116 6.49 -1.55 11.08
CA ASP A 116 7.19 -1.09 12.29
C ASP A 116 6.37 0.00 13.02
N VAL A 117 5.80 0.95 12.26
CA VAL A 117 4.95 2.00 12.81
C VAL A 117 3.62 1.43 13.32
N LEU A 118 3.02 0.47 12.62
CA LEU A 118 1.79 -0.19 13.05
C LEU A 118 2.01 -0.96 14.36
N GLU A 119 3.12 -1.69 14.49
CA GLU A 119 3.52 -2.38 15.71
C GLU A 119 3.78 -1.40 16.86
N ALA A 120 4.47 -0.28 16.61
CA ALA A 120 4.68 0.76 17.61
C ALA A 120 3.35 1.36 18.12
N VAL A 121 2.39 1.60 17.22
CA VAL A 121 1.04 2.08 17.58
C VAL A 121 0.28 1.01 18.36
N ALA A 122 0.31 -0.24 17.93
CA ALA A 122 -0.34 -1.35 18.61
C ALA A 122 0.20 -1.53 20.03
N SER A 123 1.53 -1.54 20.19
CA SER A 123 2.21 -1.59 21.48
C SER A 123 1.79 -0.41 22.37
N LYS A 124 1.72 0.81 21.83
CA LYS A 124 1.28 2.00 22.57
C LYS A 124 -0.17 1.92 23.06
N LEU A 125 -1.01 1.13 22.39
CA LEU A 125 -2.42 0.93 22.70
C LEU A 125 -2.70 -0.34 23.51
N ASP A 126 -1.68 -1.13 23.85
CA ASP A 126 -1.80 -2.47 24.42
C ASP A 126 -2.70 -3.41 23.56
N LEU A 127 -2.62 -3.27 22.24
CA LEU A 127 -3.32 -4.15 21.31
C LEU A 127 -2.52 -5.46 21.14
N PRO A 128 -3.13 -6.64 21.36
CA PRO A 128 -2.45 -7.92 21.19
C PRO A 128 -1.92 -8.14 19.77
N ASP A 129 -0.75 -8.77 19.67
CA ASP A 129 -0.05 -9.06 18.40
C ASP A 129 -0.93 -9.81 17.39
N ASP A 130 -1.79 -10.72 17.86
CA ASP A 130 -2.69 -11.50 17.01
C ASP A 130 -3.84 -10.67 16.43
N LEU A 131 -4.10 -9.48 16.99
CA LEU A 131 -5.09 -8.52 16.50
C LEU A 131 -4.50 -7.41 15.62
N VAL A 132 -3.17 -7.20 15.62
CA VAL A 132 -2.51 -6.11 14.87
C VAL A 132 -2.90 -6.11 13.40
N GLY A 133 -2.85 -7.28 12.76
CA GLY A 133 -3.11 -7.38 11.33
C GLY A 133 -4.56 -7.12 10.91
N TYR A 134 -5.52 -7.06 11.84
CA TYR A 134 -6.89 -6.60 11.54
C TYR A 134 -6.95 -5.10 11.26
N PHE A 135 -5.94 -4.34 11.67
CA PHE A 135 -5.85 -2.90 11.48
C PHE A 135 -4.82 -2.54 10.41
N SER A 136 -4.88 -1.31 9.91
CA SER A 136 -3.88 -0.76 9.00
C SER A 136 -3.79 0.74 9.17
N LEU A 137 -2.67 1.28 8.69
CA LEU A 137 -2.44 2.72 8.59
C LEU A 137 -2.93 3.23 7.24
N PHE A 138 -3.63 4.37 7.28
CA PHE A 138 -4.12 5.07 6.09
C PHE A 138 -3.63 6.50 6.12
N LEU A 139 -3.24 7.01 4.95
CA LEU A 139 -3.05 8.43 4.73
C LEU A 139 -4.42 9.04 4.45
N VAL A 140 -4.81 10.04 5.23
CA VAL A 140 -6.07 10.76 5.10
C VAL A 140 -5.81 12.25 4.99
N ARG A 141 -6.79 12.98 4.45
CA ARG A 141 -6.87 14.42 4.50
C ARG A 141 -8.06 14.81 5.37
N GLU A 142 -7.82 15.59 6.40
CA GLU A 142 -8.87 16.19 7.23
C GLU A 142 -9.60 17.27 6.42
N THR A 143 -10.92 17.18 6.38
CA THR A 143 -11.79 18.15 5.68
C THR A 143 -12.25 19.24 6.65
N LYS A 144 -12.79 20.35 6.12
CA LYS A 144 -13.17 21.53 6.94
C LYS A 144 -14.24 21.24 7.99
N ASP A 145 -15.04 20.20 7.77
CA ASP A 145 -16.09 19.68 8.65
C ASP A 145 -15.58 18.63 9.65
N GLY A 146 -14.27 18.37 9.70
CA GLY A 146 -13.64 17.42 10.64
C GLY A 146 -13.73 15.96 10.21
N ALA A 147 -14.28 15.68 9.03
CA ALA A 147 -14.29 14.34 8.45
C ALA A 147 -12.95 14.00 7.79
N PHE A 148 -12.75 12.71 7.45
CA PHE A 148 -11.54 12.24 6.79
C PHE A 148 -11.81 11.81 5.36
N SER A 149 -11.11 12.43 4.40
CA SER A 149 -11.01 11.96 3.03
C SER A 149 -9.83 10.97 2.92
N PHE A 150 -10.12 9.70 2.64
CA PHE A 150 -9.10 8.66 2.56
C PHE A 150 -8.32 8.73 1.25
N VAL A 151 -7.03 9.05 1.35
CA VAL A 151 -6.14 9.16 0.18
C VAL A 151 -5.71 7.78 -0.29
N ARG A 152 -5.28 6.92 0.66
CA ARG A 152 -4.80 5.55 0.40
C ARG A 152 -4.46 4.81 1.70
N LYS A 153 -4.43 3.47 1.62
CA LYS A 153 -3.78 2.60 2.62
C LYS A 153 -2.26 2.62 2.43
N LEU A 154 -1.49 2.81 3.51
CA LEU A 154 -0.03 2.72 3.46
C LEU A 154 0.41 1.27 3.19
N GLN A 155 1.32 1.09 2.23
CA GLN A 155 1.85 -0.20 1.82
C GLN A 155 3.11 -0.58 2.61
N GLU A 156 3.45 -1.87 2.63
CA GLU A 156 4.61 -2.41 3.38
C GLU A 156 5.94 -1.73 3.00
N PHE A 157 6.11 -1.32 1.74
CA PHE A 157 7.32 -0.66 1.26
C PHE A 157 7.40 0.84 1.57
N GLU A 158 6.37 1.40 2.22
CA GLU A 158 6.32 2.83 2.48
C GLU A 158 6.92 3.20 3.83
N LEU A 159 7.42 4.43 3.91
CA LEU A 159 7.87 5.06 5.14
C LEU A 159 6.78 6.04 5.61
N PRO A 160 5.98 5.73 6.65
CA PRO A 160 4.84 6.55 7.04
C PRO A 160 5.22 7.99 7.35
N TYR A 161 6.34 8.22 8.05
CA TYR A 161 6.83 9.57 8.34
C TYR A 161 7.11 10.39 7.07
N VAL A 162 7.83 9.80 6.11
CA VAL A 162 8.14 10.45 4.82
C VAL A 162 6.86 10.69 4.01
N SER A 163 5.94 9.73 4.04
CA SER A 163 4.68 9.77 3.28
C SER A 163 3.79 10.94 3.67
N VAL A 164 3.71 11.27 4.96
CA VAL A 164 2.91 12.41 5.43
C VAL A 164 3.70 13.73 5.34
N THR A 165 4.97 13.75 5.75
CA THR A 165 5.76 14.98 5.83
C THR A 165 6.08 15.57 4.45
N SER A 166 6.33 14.73 3.44
CA SER A 166 6.63 15.19 2.07
C SER A 166 5.50 15.97 1.39
N LEU A 167 4.27 15.90 1.92
CA LEU A 167 3.14 16.67 1.40
C LEU A 167 3.16 18.14 1.83
N HIS A 168 3.96 18.49 2.84
CA HIS A 168 4.10 19.85 3.38
C HIS A 168 2.76 20.54 3.66
N ASN A 169 1.76 19.75 4.09
CA ASN A 169 0.42 20.21 4.37
C ASN A 169 -0.13 19.52 5.63
N PRO A 170 -0.45 20.27 6.71
CA PRO A 170 -0.89 19.72 7.98
C PRO A 170 -2.30 19.10 7.93
N GLU A 171 -3.07 19.32 6.87
CA GLU A 171 -4.36 18.63 6.65
C GLU A 171 -4.18 17.13 6.43
N PHE A 172 -2.98 16.69 6.00
CA PHE A 172 -2.70 15.27 5.81
C PHE A 172 -2.20 14.61 7.09
N GLN A 173 -2.82 13.49 7.43
CA GLN A 173 -2.61 12.78 8.68
C GLN A 173 -2.58 11.27 8.44
N ILE A 174 -2.03 10.53 9.39
CA ILE A 174 -2.06 9.06 9.39
C ILE A 174 -3.12 8.61 10.38
N ILE A 175 -3.98 7.69 9.98
CA ILE A 175 -5.04 7.13 10.83
C ILE A 175 -4.92 5.61 10.92
N LEU A 176 -5.15 5.08 12.12
CA LEU A 176 -5.35 3.65 12.37
C LEU A 176 -6.83 3.31 12.17
N ARG A 177 -7.12 2.32 11.32
CA ARG A 177 -8.50 1.85 11.07
C ARG A 177 -8.55 0.35 10.83
N LYS A 178 -9.69 -0.29 11.13
CA LYS A 178 -9.93 -1.70 10.75
C LYS A 178 -9.78 -1.87 9.24
N SER A 179 -9.22 -2.98 8.80
CA SER A 179 -8.74 -3.19 7.43
C SER A 179 -9.25 -4.47 6.75
N TYR A 180 -10.36 -5.00 7.25
CA TYR A 180 -11.10 -6.15 6.72
C TYR A 180 -12.55 -5.75 6.37
N TRP A 181 -13.21 -6.54 5.53
CA TRP A 181 -14.52 -6.20 4.96
C TRP A 181 -15.68 -6.99 5.58
N ASP A 182 -15.48 -8.27 5.89
CA ASP A 182 -16.52 -9.09 6.50
C ASP A 182 -16.63 -8.85 8.00
N SER A 183 -17.84 -8.49 8.44
CA SER A 183 -18.17 -8.23 9.83
C SER A 183 -18.08 -9.48 10.72
N ALA A 184 -18.03 -10.69 10.15
CA ALA A 184 -17.73 -11.89 10.93
C ALA A 184 -16.39 -11.79 11.68
N TYR A 185 -15.42 -11.04 11.15
CA TYR A 185 -14.14 -10.80 11.81
C TYR A 185 -14.22 -9.79 12.96
N ASP A 186 -15.32 -9.05 13.09
CA ASP A 186 -15.52 -8.22 14.28
C ASP A 186 -15.62 -9.10 15.54
N ASP A 187 -16.05 -10.36 15.43
CA ASP A 187 -16.15 -11.29 16.56
C ASP A 187 -14.77 -11.52 17.19
N ASP A 188 -13.77 -11.83 16.37
CA ASP A 188 -12.37 -12.01 16.79
C ASP A 188 -11.83 -10.73 17.48
N VAL A 189 -12.11 -9.56 16.91
CA VAL A 189 -11.58 -8.29 17.41
C VAL A 189 -12.28 -7.83 18.69
N MET A 190 -13.58 -8.11 18.83
CA MET A 190 -14.38 -7.77 20.03
C MET A 190 -14.09 -8.67 21.23
N GLU A 191 -13.40 -9.79 21.07
CA GLU A 191 -12.95 -10.65 22.19
C GLU A 191 -11.97 -9.91 23.12
N HIS A 192 -11.15 -9.01 22.58
CA HIS A 192 -10.22 -8.21 23.35
C HIS A 192 -10.77 -6.80 23.63
N ARG A 193 -10.56 -6.30 24.86
CA ARG A 193 -11.07 -4.99 25.29
C ARG A 193 -10.58 -3.83 24.41
N VAL A 194 -9.30 -3.84 24.02
CA VAL A 194 -8.72 -2.79 23.16
C VAL A 194 -9.31 -2.86 21.75
N GLY A 195 -9.42 -4.06 21.17
CA GLY A 195 -10.05 -4.26 19.86
C GLY A 195 -11.51 -3.81 19.85
N LEU A 196 -12.29 -4.19 20.87
CA LEU A 196 -13.65 -3.72 21.09
C LEU A 196 -13.74 -2.18 21.16
N ASN A 197 -12.82 -1.54 21.88
CA ASN A 197 -12.79 -0.07 22.00
C ASN A 197 -12.48 0.61 20.66
N LEU A 198 -11.54 0.07 19.87
CA LEU A 198 -11.18 0.60 18.56
C LEU A 198 -12.34 0.48 17.58
N LEU A 199 -12.98 -0.70 17.51
CA LEU A 199 -14.17 -0.89 16.67
C LEU A 199 -15.33 0.00 17.09
N TYR A 200 -15.56 0.14 18.40
CA TYR A 200 -16.61 1.00 18.93
C TYR A 200 -16.36 2.47 18.54
N ALA A 201 -15.15 2.99 18.79
CA ALA A 201 -14.78 4.37 18.46
C ALA A 201 -14.93 4.65 16.96
N GLN A 202 -14.51 3.70 16.11
CA GLN A 202 -14.70 3.78 14.67
C GLN A 202 -16.18 3.79 14.29
N THR A 203 -16.99 2.90 14.87
CA THR A 203 -18.41 2.78 14.52
C THR A 203 -19.20 4.03 14.92
N VAL A 204 -18.91 4.62 16.09
CA VAL A 204 -19.51 5.89 16.52
C VAL A 204 -19.18 6.99 15.52
N SER A 205 -17.90 7.15 15.17
CA SER A 205 -17.45 8.14 14.19
C SER A 205 -18.11 7.93 12.82
N ASP A 206 -18.20 6.69 12.33
CA ASP A 206 -18.84 6.39 11.05
C ASP A 206 -20.35 6.73 11.06
N ILE A 207 -21.03 6.63 12.20
CA ILE A 207 -22.44 7.06 12.35
C ILE A 207 -22.54 8.59 12.39
N GLU A 208 -21.70 9.26 13.18
CA GLU A 208 -21.69 10.72 13.34
C GLU A 208 -21.41 11.44 12.01
N HIS A 209 -20.51 10.90 11.18
CA HIS A 209 -20.19 11.45 9.86
C HIS A 209 -21.15 10.96 8.75
N GLY A 210 -22.20 10.22 9.08
CA GLY A 210 -23.20 9.74 8.11
C GLY A 210 -22.64 8.78 7.07
N TRP A 211 -21.64 7.98 7.44
CA TRP A 211 -21.17 6.84 6.64
C TRP A 211 -22.09 5.65 6.84
N ILE A 212 -22.48 5.39 8.09
CA ILE A 212 -23.50 4.41 8.45
C ILE A 212 -24.84 5.13 8.56
N LEU A 213 -25.85 4.63 7.84
CA LEU A 213 -27.17 5.24 7.85
C LEU A 213 -28.03 4.67 8.98
N VAL A 214 -28.55 5.59 9.79
CA VAL A 214 -29.42 5.31 10.94
C VAL A 214 -30.77 6.00 10.79
N ASN A 215 -31.86 5.30 11.09
CA ASN A 215 -33.17 5.92 11.25
C ASN A 215 -33.37 6.45 12.69
N LYS A 216 -34.47 7.17 12.94
CA LYS A 216 -34.74 7.81 14.24
C LYS A 216 -34.80 6.81 15.41
N GLU A 217 -35.42 5.64 15.21
CA GLU A 217 -35.54 4.64 16.27
C GLU A 217 -34.20 3.95 16.55
N GLN A 218 -33.46 3.58 15.50
CA GLN A 218 -32.11 3.02 15.62
C GLN A 218 -31.18 4.00 16.35
N HIS A 219 -31.24 5.28 16.00
CA HIS A 219 -30.46 6.32 16.68
C HIS A 219 -30.81 6.41 18.18
N ARG A 220 -32.09 6.30 18.55
CA ARG A 220 -32.51 6.27 19.96
C ARG A 220 -31.94 5.05 20.69
N GLN A 221 -31.98 3.87 20.07
CA GLN A 221 -31.45 2.63 20.63
C GLN A 221 -29.93 2.70 20.82
N LEU A 222 -29.20 3.15 19.80
CA LEU A 222 -27.75 3.35 19.85
C LEU A 222 -27.35 4.33 20.96
N LYS A 223 -28.07 5.44 21.10
CA LYS A 223 -27.83 6.42 22.17
C LYS A 223 -28.04 5.79 23.56
N SER A 224 -29.10 5.00 23.74
CA SER A 224 -29.33 4.28 25.00
C SER A 224 -28.22 3.27 25.31
N LEU A 225 -27.70 2.56 24.30
CA LEU A 225 -26.57 1.63 24.47
C LEU A 225 -25.27 2.36 24.82
N GLN A 226 -25.04 3.53 24.22
CA GLN A 226 -23.91 4.40 24.54
C GLN A 226 -23.98 4.94 25.97
N GLU A 227 -25.16 5.37 26.44
CA GLU A 227 -25.39 5.79 27.83
C GLU A 227 -25.16 4.65 28.84
N LYS A 228 -25.49 3.41 28.46
CA LYS A 228 -25.22 2.20 29.25
C LYS A 228 -23.79 1.67 29.10
N VAL A 229 -22.94 2.32 28.30
CA VAL A 229 -21.56 1.89 27.99
C VAL A 229 -21.50 0.44 27.44
N SER A 230 -22.58 -0.01 26.82
CA SER A 230 -22.74 -1.38 26.28
C SER A 230 -22.15 -1.45 24.87
N LYS A 231 -20.81 -1.35 24.77
CA LYS A 231 -20.09 -1.21 23.49
C LYS A 231 -20.28 -2.40 22.56
N LYS A 232 -20.32 -3.61 23.11
CA LYS A 232 -20.48 -4.83 22.31
C LYS A 232 -21.87 -4.87 21.68
N GLU A 233 -22.91 -4.64 22.46
CA GLU A 233 -24.30 -4.57 22.01
C GLU A 233 -24.51 -3.41 21.02
N PHE A 234 -23.84 -2.27 21.23
CA PHE A 234 -23.83 -1.16 20.28
C PHE A 234 -23.30 -1.60 18.92
N ILE A 235 -22.14 -2.28 18.88
CA ILE A 235 -21.57 -2.79 17.62
C ILE A 235 -22.49 -3.85 17.01
N ARG A 236 -23.09 -4.74 17.80
CA ARG A 236 -24.06 -5.74 17.29
C ARG A 236 -25.27 -5.10 16.63
N LEU A 237 -25.82 -4.04 17.21
CA LEU A 237 -26.88 -3.26 16.57
C LEU A 237 -26.34 -2.59 15.30
N ALA A 238 -25.15 -2.00 15.36
CA ALA A 238 -24.54 -1.31 14.24
C ALA A 238 -24.27 -2.22 13.03
N GLN A 239 -23.89 -3.48 13.26
CA GLN A 239 -23.69 -4.49 12.22
C GLN A 239 -24.95 -4.74 11.36
N THR A 240 -26.14 -4.41 11.87
CA THR A 240 -27.41 -4.53 11.13
C THR A 240 -27.75 -3.29 10.29
N LEU A 241 -26.99 -2.20 10.44
CA LEU A 241 -27.28 -0.93 9.80
C LEU A 241 -26.75 -0.86 8.37
N LYS A 242 -27.42 -0.03 7.55
CA LYS A 242 -27.02 0.17 6.16
C LYS A 242 -25.65 0.86 6.11
N TYR A 243 -24.76 0.28 5.30
CA TYR A 243 -23.37 0.70 5.12
C TYR A 243 -22.44 0.47 6.32
N TYR A 244 -22.82 -0.35 7.32
CA TYR A 244 -21.84 -0.82 8.30
C TYR A 244 -20.67 -1.55 7.60
N GLY A 245 -19.44 -1.17 7.96
CA GLY A 245 -18.22 -1.73 7.36
C GLY A 245 -17.89 -1.21 5.97
N TYR A 246 -18.61 -0.20 5.45
CA TYR A 246 -18.26 0.46 4.20
C TYR A 246 -17.26 1.61 4.44
N LEU A 247 -16.47 1.89 3.42
CA LEU A 247 -15.67 3.11 3.30
C LEU A 247 -16.36 4.03 2.29
N LYS A 248 -16.70 5.25 2.73
CA LYS A 248 -17.38 6.25 1.91
C LYS A 248 -16.36 7.21 1.31
N PHE A 249 -16.57 7.58 0.05
CA PHE A 249 -15.70 8.49 -0.70
C PHE A 249 -16.35 9.84 -0.90
N ASP A 250 -15.53 10.85 -1.16
CA ASP A 250 -15.98 12.20 -1.46
C ASP A 250 -16.88 12.21 -2.70
N PRO A 251 -17.83 13.16 -2.79
CA PRO A 251 -18.63 13.34 -3.99
C PRO A 251 -17.74 13.49 -5.24
N CYS A 252 -18.05 12.74 -6.27
CA CYS A 252 -17.27 12.67 -7.50
C CYS A 252 -18.18 12.51 -8.72
N VAL A 253 -17.62 12.14 -9.87
CA VAL A 253 -18.36 12.05 -11.14
C VAL A 253 -18.22 10.65 -11.75
N THR A 254 -19.28 10.16 -12.38
CA THR A 254 -19.27 8.90 -13.11
C THR A 254 -19.89 9.02 -14.50
N ASP A 255 -19.63 8.06 -15.36
CA ASP A 255 -20.29 7.89 -16.66
C ASP A 255 -21.54 7.00 -16.62
N PHE A 256 -21.98 6.59 -15.42
CA PHE A 256 -23.12 5.71 -15.22
C PHE A 256 -24.19 6.32 -14.29
N PRO A 257 -25.50 6.24 -14.62
CA PRO A 257 -26.06 5.64 -15.82
C PRO A 257 -25.87 6.49 -17.08
N GLU A 258 -25.50 7.76 -16.92
CA GLU A 258 -25.25 8.72 -17.98
C GLU A 258 -23.94 9.47 -17.69
N LYS A 259 -23.35 10.07 -18.74
CA LYS A 259 -22.09 10.80 -18.62
C LYS A 259 -22.23 12.05 -17.76
N GLY A 260 -21.33 12.20 -16.79
CA GLY A 260 -21.24 13.40 -15.98
C GLY A 260 -22.16 13.40 -14.75
N CYS A 261 -22.78 12.26 -14.40
CA CYS A 261 -23.58 12.17 -13.20
C CYS A 261 -22.72 12.36 -11.94
N HIS A 262 -23.21 13.17 -11.01
CA HIS A 262 -22.63 13.27 -9.68
C HIS A 262 -22.93 12.00 -8.89
N VAL A 263 -21.93 11.48 -8.19
CA VAL A 263 -22.07 10.24 -7.42
C VAL A 263 -21.30 10.32 -6.12
N VAL A 264 -21.87 9.70 -5.08
CA VAL A 264 -21.14 9.31 -3.88
C VAL A 264 -20.93 7.80 -3.95
N VAL A 265 -19.66 7.37 -3.90
CA VAL A 265 -19.31 5.95 -3.95
C VAL A 265 -19.02 5.46 -2.54
N SER A 266 -19.44 4.23 -2.22
CA SER A 266 -19.10 3.56 -0.98
C SER A 266 -18.64 2.13 -1.29
N ALA A 267 -17.49 1.72 -0.77
CA ALA A 267 -16.94 0.38 -0.96
C ALA A 267 -17.14 -0.46 0.31
N GLY A 268 -17.68 -1.67 0.19
CA GLY A 268 -17.90 -2.56 1.31
C GLY A 268 -18.76 -3.75 0.90
N ASN A 269 -18.86 -4.79 1.73
CA ASN A 269 -19.72 -5.95 1.48
C ASN A 269 -19.57 -6.56 0.07
N ASN A 270 -18.32 -6.64 -0.42
CA ASN A 270 -17.97 -7.15 -1.74
C ASN A 270 -18.65 -6.41 -2.91
N GLU A 271 -18.88 -5.10 -2.77
CA GLU A 271 -19.46 -4.24 -3.79
C GLU A 271 -18.92 -2.80 -3.75
N LEU A 272 -19.08 -2.10 -4.88
CA LEU A 272 -19.15 -0.64 -4.90
C LEU A 272 -20.62 -0.23 -4.98
N ASN A 273 -21.08 0.51 -3.99
CA ASN A 273 -22.39 1.13 -3.98
C ASN A 273 -22.29 2.57 -4.49
N PHE A 274 -23.17 2.93 -5.43
CA PHE A 274 -23.26 4.24 -6.06
C PHE A 274 -24.56 4.91 -5.62
N GLN A 275 -24.45 6.08 -4.99
CA GLN A 275 -25.57 7.00 -4.81
C GLN A 275 -25.45 8.09 -5.87
N VAL A 276 -26.15 7.88 -6.99
CA VAL A 276 -26.08 8.76 -8.17
C VAL A 276 -27.17 9.82 -8.08
N ARG A 277 -26.79 11.08 -8.25
CA ARG A 277 -27.71 12.19 -8.45
C ARG A 277 -27.94 12.38 -9.94
N LEU A 278 -29.18 12.13 -10.38
CA LEU A 278 -29.61 12.31 -11.77
C LEU A 278 -29.86 13.79 -12.09
N PRO A 279 -29.92 14.18 -13.39
CA PRO A 279 -30.20 15.57 -13.80
C PRO A 279 -31.53 16.14 -13.29
N ASN A 280 -32.49 15.28 -12.95
CA ASN A 280 -33.77 15.66 -12.37
C ASN A 280 -33.73 15.75 -10.83
N GLU A 281 -32.54 15.85 -10.24
CA GLU A 281 -32.25 15.89 -8.80
C GLU A 281 -32.66 14.62 -8.01
N GLN A 282 -33.15 13.58 -8.68
CA GLN A 282 -33.46 12.31 -8.02
C GLN A 282 -32.16 11.56 -7.69
N ILE A 283 -32.08 11.06 -6.46
CA ILE A 283 -31.00 10.18 -6.03
C ILE A 283 -31.42 8.73 -6.29
N LYS A 284 -30.62 8.01 -7.09
CA LYS A 284 -30.77 6.58 -7.32
C LYS A 284 -29.57 5.82 -6.77
N GLU A 285 -29.85 4.65 -6.22
CA GLU A 285 -28.80 3.74 -5.74
C GLU A 285 -28.55 2.61 -6.75
N GLY A 286 -27.27 2.29 -6.97
CA GLY A 286 -26.81 1.16 -7.76
C GLY A 286 -25.73 0.37 -7.02
N SER A 287 -25.73 -0.95 -7.16
CA SER A 287 -24.71 -1.82 -6.57
C SER A 287 -23.95 -2.59 -7.65
N PHE A 288 -22.63 -2.51 -7.59
CA PHE A 288 -21.71 -3.23 -8.46
C PHE A 288 -20.94 -4.27 -7.64
N LYS A 289 -21.34 -5.54 -7.75
CA LYS A 289 -20.68 -6.66 -7.05
C LYS A 289 -19.28 -6.90 -7.61
N VAL A 290 -18.29 -7.00 -6.72
CA VAL A 290 -16.89 -7.26 -7.08
C VAL A 290 -16.75 -8.55 -7.91
N THR A 291 -17.54 -9.59 -7.59
CA THR A 291 -17.53 -10.88 -8.30
C THR A 291 -18.02 -10.80 -9.76
N ARG A 292 -18.63 -9.68 -10.16
CA ARG A 292 -19.09 -9.42 -11.54
C ARG A 292 -18.18 -8.46 -12.30
N MET A 293 -17.12 -7.97 -11.66
CA MET A 293 -16.09 -7.16 -12.31
C MET A 293 -15.07 -8.11 -12.95
N ARG A 294 -14.84 -7.96 -14.27
CA ARG A 294 -13.83 -8.75 -14.99
C ARG A 294 -12.43 -8.23 -14.67
N CYS A 295 -12.26 -6.93 -14.69
CA CYS A 295 -11.03 -6.23 -14.36
C CYS A 295 -11.33 -4.75 -14.06
N TRP A 296 -10.33 -4.03 -13.59
CA TRP A 296 -10.36 -2.58 -13.46
C TRP A 296 -8.99 -1.98 -13.74
N ARG A 297 -8.97 -0.68 -14.00
CA ARG A 297 -7.77 0.11 -14.27
C ARG A 297 -7.88 1.47 -13.60
N VAL A 298 -6.75 1.99 -13.15
CA VAL A 298 -6.64 3.38 -12.72
C VAL A 298 -5.83 4.13 -13.77
N THR A 299 -6.34 5.29 -14.20
CA THR A 299 -5.71 6.16 -15.18
C THR A 299 -5.50 7.54 -14.58
N SER A 300 -4.38 8.17 -14.97
CA SER A 300 -4.01 9.52 -14.59
C SER A 300 -3.80 10.31 -15.86
N SER A 301 -4.46 11.46 -16.01
CA SER A 301 -4.19 12.40 -17.09
C SER A 301 -3.80 13.76 -16.54
N VAL A 302 -2.83 14.39 -17.20
CA VAL A 302 -2.46 15.79 -16.96
C VAL A 302 -3.26 16.62 -17.96
N PRO A 303 -4.02 17.64 -17.54
CA PRO A 303 -4.68 18.54 -18.47
C PRO A 303 -3.63 19.18 -19.39
N MET A 304 -3.77 19.00 -20.70
CA MET A 304 -2.90 19.65 -21.69
C MET A 304 -3.31 21.12 -21.73
N ASN A 305 -2.46 21.99 -21.20
CA ASN A 305 -2.73 23.43 -21.12
C ASN A 305 -2.59 24.05 -22.53
N ASN A 306 -3.63 23.96 -23.36
CA ASN A 306 -3.69 24.59 -24.69
C ASN A 306 -4.17 26.06 -24.62
N GLY A 307 -3.91 26.77 -23.52
CA GLY A 307 -4.23 28.19 -23.36
C GLY A 307 -3.04 29.10 -23.72
N PRO A 308 -3.27 30.32 -24.22
CA PRO A 308 -2.20 31.26 -24.51
C PRO A 308 -1.39 31.55 -23.24
N SER A 309 -0.07 31.47 -23.38
CA SER A 309 0.93 31.68 -22.33
C SER A 309 0.73 33.01 -21.62
N GLY A 310 0.27 32.99 -20.37
CA GLY A 310 0.10 34.22 -19.58
C GLY A 310 -0.46 34.09 -18.18
N SER A 311 -1.03 32.94 -17.77
CA SER A 311 -1.48 32.74 -16.38
C SER A 311 -0.45 31.94 -15.59
N SER A 312 -0.23 32.38 -14.34
CA SER A 312 0.66 31.80 -13.32
C SER A 312 0.65 30.27 -13.30
N PRO A 313 1.73 29.59 -12.83
CA PRO A 313 1.78 28.12 -12.73
C PRO A 313 0.83 27.63 -11.63
N GLY A 314 -0.48 27.69 -11.90
CA GLY A 314 -1.52 27.08 -11.11
C GLY A 314 -1.36 25.58 -11.22
N LYS A 315 -1.30 24.90 -10.07
CA LYS A 315 -1.20 23.44 -9.92
C LYS A 315 -2.09 22.75 -10.98
N SER A 316 -1.49 22.16 -12.00
CA SER A 316 -2.23 21.33 -12.96
C SER A 316 -2.84 20.16 -12.18
N GLU A 317 -4.14 20.21 -11.94
CA GLU A 317 -4.84 19.19 -11.18
C GLU A 317 -4.85 17.90 -11.99
N VAL A 318 -4.19 16.87 -11.46
CA VAL A 318 -4.13 15.56 -12.11
C VAL A 318 -5.51 14.93 -12.04
N LYS A 319 -6.09 14.62 -13.20
CA LYS A 319 -7.37 13.93 -13.28
C LYS A 319 -7.13 12.43 -13.10
N LEU A 320 -7.66 11.89 -12.00
CA LEU A 320 -7.62 10.46 -11.70
C LEU A 320 -8.97 9.80 -12.00
N GLU A 321 -8.91 8.62 -12.61
CA GLU A 321 -10.08 7.84 -12.97
C GLU A 321 -9.87 6.37 -12.57
N LEU A 322 -10.90 5.75 -11.98
CA LEU A 322 -11.02 4.30 -11.85
C LEU A 322 -12.08 3.85 -12.85
N ALA A 323 -11.70 2.97 -13.78
CA ALA A 323 -12.64 2.32 -14.68
C ALA A 323 -12.67 0.82 -14.40
N PHE A 324 -13.84 0.22 -14.29
CA PHE A 324 -14.01 -1.22 -14.13
C PHE A 324 -14.97 -1.79 -15.16
N GLU A 325 -14.68 -3.00 -15.62
CA GLU A 325 -15.50 -3.67 -16.61
C GLU A 325 -16.46 -4.64 -15.94
N TYR A 326 -17.74 -4.35 -16.06
CA TYR A 326 -18.79 -4.99 -15.29
C TYR A 326 -19.69 -5.86 -16.17
N LEU A 327 -19.97 -7.09 -15.73
CA LEU A 327 -20.97 -7.95 -16.34
C LEU A 327 -22.37 -7.44 -16.00
N MET A 328 -22.99 -6.69 -16.90
CA MET A 328 -24.31 -6.10 -16.69
C MET A 328 -25.42 -7.16 -16.77
N SER A 329 -25.37 -7.99 -17.80
CA SER A 329 -26.26 -9.14 -18.02
C SER A 329 -25.47 -10.26 -18.68
N LYS A 330 -26.11 -11.41 -18.93
CA LYS A 330 -25.47 -12.52 -19.65
C LYS A 330 -24.83 -12.00 -20.94
N ASP A 331 -23.54 -12.29 -21.12
CA ASP A 331 -22.71 -11.90 -22.28
C ASP A 331 -22.64 -10.39 -22.59
N ARG A 332 -23.02 -9.52 -21.63
CA ARG A 332 -22.96 -8.06 -21.78
C ARG A 332 -22.02 -7.44 -20.76
N LEU A 333 -20.78 -7.16 -21.19
CA LEU A 333 -19.79 -6.41 -20.42
C LEU A 333 -19.87 -4.92 -20.77
N GLN A 334 -19.72 -4.07 -19.76
CA GLN A 334 -19.72 -2.61 -19.93
C GLN A 334 -18.66 -2.00 -19.00
N TRP A 335 -17.89 -1.05 -19.51
CA TRP A 335 -17.02 -0.22 -18.68
C TRP A 335 -17.83 0.84 -17.96
N VAL A 336 -17.58 0.98 -16.66
CA VAL A 336 -18.07 2.06 -15.81
C VAL A 336 -16.87 2.81 -15.28
N THR A 337 -16.88 4.13 -15.41
CA THR A 337 -15.78 5.03 -15.05
C THR A 337 -16.21 5.94 -13.91
N ILE A 338 -15.35 6.04 -12.90
CA ILE A 338 -15.43 7.00 -11.80
C ILE A 338 -14.26 7.96 -11.95
N THR A 339 -14.54 9.24 -12.16
CA THR A 339 -13.56 10.32 -12.07
C THR A 339 -13.53 10.81 -10.63
N SER A 340 -12.45 10.54 -9.89
CA SER A 340 -12.32 10.92 -8.49
C SER A 340 -10.84 11.10 -8.11
N PRO A 341 -10.48 12.12 -7.31
CA PRO A 341 -9.15 12.21 -6.70
C PRO A 341 -8.78 10.97 -5.87
N GLN A 342 -9.78 10.22 -5.39
CA GLN A 342 -9.63 8.99 -4.59
C GLN A 342 -9.68 7.71 -5.44
N ALA A 343 -9.52 7.78 -6.77
CA ALA A 343 -9.55 6.60 -7.65
C ALA A 343 -8.56 5.50 -7.22
N ILE A 344 -7.40 5.89 -6.70
CA ILE A 344 -6.39 4.96 -6.18
C ILE A 344 -6.93 4.22 -4.95
N MET A 345 -7.51 4.93 -3.99
CA MET A 345 -8.09 4.31 -2.80
C MET A 345 -9.28 3.40 -3.13
N LEU A 346 -10.15 3.81 -4.07
CA LEU A 346 -11.22 2.94 -4.58
C LEU A 346 -10.65 1.62 -5.15
N SER A 347 -9.57 1.71 -5.91
CA SER A 347 -8.88 0.56 -6.48
C SER A 347 -8.25 -0.35 -5.41
N ILE A 348 -7.68 0.24 -4.34
CA ILE A 348 -7.18 -0.50 -3.17
C ILE A 348 -8.33 -1.24 -2.48
N CYS A 349 -9.50 -0.61 -2.35
CA CYS A 349 -10.67 -1.27 -1.75
C CYS A 349 -11.14 -2.46 -2.58
N LEU A 350 -11.22 -2.32 -3.91
CA LEU A 350 -11.54 -3.42 -4.82
C LEU A 350 -10.56 -4.58 -4.65
N GLN A 351 -9.26 -4.29 -4.66
CA GLN A 351 -8.24 -5.31 -4.51
C GLN A 351 -8.37 -6.03 -3.16
N SER A 352 -8.50 -5.27 -2.07
CA SER A 352 -8.61 -5.81 -0.72
C SER A 352 -9.85 -6.71 -0.56
N MET A 353 -11.00 -6.35 -1.15
CA MET A 353 -12.18 -7.20 -1.17
C MET A 353 -11.96 -8.49 -1.97
N VAL A 354 -11.27 -8.43 -3.12
CA VAL A 354 -10.93 -9.62 -3.91
C VAL A 354 -9.99 -10.54 -3.12
N ASP A 355 -8.95 -10.01 -2.50
CA ASP A 355 -7.99 -10.80 -1.71
C ASP A 355 -8.69 -11.55 -0.58
N GLU A 356 -9.58 -10.86 0.16
CA GLU A 356 -10.37 -11.47 1.23
C GLU A 356 -11.27 -12.59 0.71
N LEU A 357 -11.95 -12.39 -0.42
CA LEU A 357 -12.79 -13.41 -1.06
C LEU A 357 -11.97 -14.63 -1.50
N MET A 358 -10.77 -14.41 -2.04
CA MET A 358 -9.87 -15.49 -2.48
C MET A 358 -9.33 -16.31 -1.31
N VAL A 359 -9.02 -15.66 -0.19
CA VAL A 359 -8.63 -16.34 1.06
C VAL A 359 -9.76 -17.24 1.56
N LYS A 360 -10.98 -16.71 1.64
CA LYS A 360 -12.16 -17.48 2.08
C LYS A 360 -12.46 -18.66 1.16
N LYS A 361 -12.42 -18.44 -0.16
CA LYS A 361 -12.67 -19.51 -1.15
C LYS A 361 -11.67 -20.66 -1.03
N SER A 362 -10.44 -20.35 -0.66
CA SER A 362 -9.37 -21.34 -0.49
C SER A 362 -9.42 -22.07 0.86
N GLY A 363 -10.42 -21.81 1.71
CA GLY A 363 -10.48 -22.32 3.09
C GLY A 363 -9.36 -21.75 3.97
N GLY A 364 -8.72 -20.68 3.53
CA GLY A 364 -7.65 -20.01 4.26
C GLY A 364 -8.21 -19.25 5.46
N SER A 365 -7.46 -19.22 6.55
CA SER A 365 -7.78 -18.34 7.68
C SER A 365 -7.23 -16.94 7.40
N ILE A 366 -8.05 -15.90 7.58
CA ILE A 366 -7.56 -14.53 7.46
C ILE A 366 -6.50 -14.21 8.52
N ARG A 367 -6.55 -14.88 9.68
CA ARG A 367 -5.47 -14.83 10.68
C ARG A 367 -4.12 -15.28 10.11
N LYS A 368 -4.09 -16.13 9.07
CA LYS A 368 -2.85 -16.50 8.34
C LYS A 368 -2.46 -15.48 7.28
N MET A 369 -3.42 -14.81 6.63
CA MET A 369 -3.17 -13.68 5.74
C MET A 369 -2.48 -12.53 6.49
N PHE A 370 -2.94 -12.29 7.73
CA PHE A 370 -2.36 -11.28 8.60
C PHE A 370 -1.06 -11.76 9.29
N ARG A 371 -0.98 -13.00 9.80
CA ARG A 371 0.26 -13.53 10.41
C ARG A 371 1.43 -13.70 9.43
N ARG A 372 1.19 -13.87 8.13
CA ARG A 372 2.26 -13.89 7.13
C ARG A 372 3.05 -12.56 7.10
N ARG A 373 2.42 -11.43 7.48
CA ARG A 373 3.12 -10.14 7.62
C ARG A 373 4.03 -10.14 8.86
N VAL A 374 3.52 -10.62 9.99
CA VAL A 374 4.27 -10.66 11.28
C VAL A 374 5.48 -11.60 11.23
N ASN A 375 5.36 -12.79 10.64
CA ASN A 375 6.49 -13.73 10.56
C ASN A 375 7.58 -13.33 9.54
N GLY A 376 7.34 -12.29 8.72
CA GLY A 376 8.30 -11.68 7.82
C GLY A 376 9.06 -10.50 8.44
N ALA A 377 8.65 -10.04 9.63
CA ALA A 377 9.34 -8.99 10.38
C ALA A 377 10.69 -9.53 10.88
N LEU A 378 11.71 -9.43 10.02
CA LEU A 378 13.09 -9.52 10.45
C LEU A 378 13.29 -8.39 11.47
N ARG A 379 13.80 -8.73 12.67
CA ARG A 379 14.27 -7.74 13.66
C ARG A 379 14.97 -6.59 12.94
N ARG A 380 14.68 -5.34 13.36
CA ARG A 380 15.34 -4.09 12.90
C ARG A 380 16.69 -4.41 12.28
N SER A 381 16.80 -4.31 10.96
CA SER A 381 18.06 -4.61 10.28
C SER A 381 19.14 -3.71 10.87
N ASP A 382 20.31 -4.27 11.23
CA ASP A 382 21.43 -3.53 11.84
C ASP A 382 21.87 -2.29 11.03
N SER A 383 21.43 -2.20 9.77
CA SER A 383 21.61 -1.07 8.87
C SER A 383 20.71 0.15 9.13
N GLN A 384 19.73 0.10 10.04
CA GLN A 384 18.81 1.21 10.39
C GLN A 384 19.21 1.89 11.71
N GLN A 385 20.51 2.10 11.95
CA GLN A 385 20.94 2.88 13.11
C GLN A 385 20.74 4.38 12.83
N ALA A 386 20.09 5.07 13.76
CA ALA A 386 20.06 6.54 13.77
C ALA A 386 21.48 7.08 13.75
N VAL A 387 21.70 8.18 13.04
CA VAL A 387 22.99 8.87 13.04
C VAL A 387 23.24 9.38 14.45
N LYS A 388 23.97 8.61 15.27
CA LYS A 388 24.50 9.10 16.53
C LYS A 388 25.67 10.00 16.18
N SER A 389 25.60 11.26 16.58
CA SER A 389 26.75 12.15 16.63
C SER A 389 27.90 11.39 17.32
N PRO A 390 29.12 11.34 16.75
CA PRO A 390 30.23 10.74 17.45
C PRO A 390 30.40 11.43 18.81
N PRO A 391 30.60 10.70 19.92
CA PRO A 391 31.08 11.34 21.13
C PRO A 391 32.44 11.97 20.81
N LEU A 392 32.64 13.22 21.24
CA LEU A 392 33.95 13.85 21.26
C LEU A 392 34.91 12.90 21.99
N LEU A 393 35.89 12.38 21.26
CA LEU A 393 36.96 11.53 21.79
C LEU A 393 37.82 12.36 22.73
N ASP A 394 37.62 12.19 24.04
CA ASP A 394 38.71 12.31 24.99
C ASP A 394 39.59 11.07 24.83
N SER A 395 40.87 11.29 24.57
CA SER A 395 41.89 10.25 24.47
C SER A 395 42.04 9.49 25.79
N PRO A 396 42.28 8.17 25.74
CA PRO A 396 43.35 7.65 26.58
C PRO A 396 44.22 6.59 25.91
N ASP A 397 45.37 6.42 26.56
CA ASP A 397 46.57 5.72 26.18
C ASP A 397 46.46 4.27 25.70
N ALA A 398 47.47 3.91 24.92
CA ALA A 398 47.75 2.58 24.41
C ALA A 398 48.02 1.55 25.52
N SER A 399 47.32 0.43 25.48
CA SER A 399 47.87 -0.86 25.89
C SER A 399 47.24 -1.99 25.07
N TRP A 400 48.10 -2.81 24.49
CA TRP A 400 47.78 -3.93 23.62
C TRP A 400 47.69 -5.22 24.44
N GLU A 401 46.63 -6.01 24.26
CA GLU A 401 46.69 -7.48 24.42
C GLU A 401 45.85 -8.19 23.33
N PRO A 402 46.31 -9.33 22.78
CA PRO A 402 45.72 -9.95 21.59
C PRO A 402 44.64 -11.00 21.91
N MET A 403 43.52 -10.93 21.18
CA MET A 403 42.45 -11.95 21.20
C MET A 403 42.89 -13.29 20.59
N ALA A 404 42.55 -14.36 21.30
CA ALA A 404 42.76 -15.75 20.94
C ALA A 404 41.95 -16.19 19.71
N LYS A 405 42.58 -17.00 18.85
CA LYS A 405 41.93 -17.84 17.85
C LYS A 405 41.20 -19.00 18.52
N LEU A 406 39.96 -19.27 18.14
CA LEU A 406 39.39 -20.62 18.18
C LEU A 406 38.50 -20.85 16.96
N SER A 407 38.96 -21.80 16.15
CA SER A 407 38.28 -22.51 15.07
C SER A 407 37.36 -23.61 15.63
N VAL A 408 36.32 -24.00 14.88
CA VAL A 408 36.09 -25.37 14.33
C VAL A 408 34.62 -25.56 13.86
N SER A 409 34.53 -26.30 12.75
CA SER A 409 33.41 -26.76 11.91
C SER A 409 32.47 -27.81 12.55
N CYS A 410 31.20 -27.92 12.09
CA CYS A 410 30.65 -29.18 11.52
C CYS A 410 29.19 -29.13 11.00
N VAL A 411 29.06 -29.56 9.73
CA VAL A 411 28.14 -30.58 9.16
C VAL A 411 26.62 -30.37 9.16
N TRP A 412 26.09 -30.18 7.94
CA TRP A 412 24.69 -30.44 7.57
C TRP A 412 24.49 -31.91 7.17
N LYS A 413 23.58 -32.63 7.85
CA LYS A 413 23.07 -33.93 7.43
C LYS A 413 21.83 -33.75 6.53
N HIS A 414 21.88 -34.35 5.35
CA HIS A 414 20.76 -34.51 4.43
C HIS A 414 19.78 -35.60 4.93
N GLN A 415 18.48 -35.32 4.92
CA GLN A 415 17.44 -36.35 4.88
C GLN A 415 16.34 -35.95 3.88
N ARG A 416 16.17 -36.79 2.85
CA ARG A 416 15.04 -36.78 1.90
C ARG A 416 13.81 -37.44 2.57
N PRO A 417 12.57 -37.02 2.25
CA PRO A 417 11.40 -37.87 2.45
C PRO A 417 11.05 -38.66 1.19
N ARG A 418 10.75 -39.95 1.38
CA ARG A 418 10.18 -40.88 0.41
C ARG A 418 8.68 -40.63 0.23
N ALA A 419 8.21 -40.90 -0.99
CA ALA A 419 6.81 -41.07 -1.34
C ALA A 419 6.26 -42.43 -0.90
N MET A 420 4.97 -42.47 -0.55
CA MET A 420 4.07 -43.65 -0.59
C MET A 420 2.62 -43.14 -0.53
N GLY A 421 1.72 -43.77 -1.29
CA GLY A 421 0.32 -43.37 -1.44
C GLY A 421 -0.69 -44.45 -1.06
N ARG A 422 -1.96 -44.13 -1.39
CA ARG A 422 -3.22 -44.91 -1.25
C ARG A 422 -3.65 -45.12 0.21
N GLY A 423 -4.91 -44.95 0.64
CA GLY A 423 -6.19 -44.63 0.03
C GLY A 423 -7.29 -45.18 0.96
N ALA A 424 -8.40 -44.47 1.18
CA ALA A 424 -9.72 -45.04 1.53
C ALA A 424 -10.79 -43.94 1.69
N SER A 425 -12.00 -44.35 1.32
CA SER A 425 -13.28 -43.63 1.15
C SER A 425 -14.01 -43.23 2.43
N GLY A 426 -14.87 -42.20 2.34
CA GLY A 426 -15.87 -41.88 3.36
C GLY A 426 -16.76 -40.68 3.00
N VAL A 427 -17.86 -40.97 2.29
CA VAL A 427 -19.11 -40.23 2.02
C VAL A 427 -19.37 -38.96 2.84
N LEU A 428 -19.70 -37.84 2.18
CA LEU A 428 -20.77 -36.92 2.58
C LEU A 428 -21.23 -36.07 1.37
N SER A 429 -22.52 -35.77 1.38
CA SER A 429 -23.43 -35.51 0.27
C SER A 429 -23.53 -34.04 -0.18
N ASN A 430 -23.61 -33.88 -1.51
CA ASN A 430 -24.38 -32.91 -2.30
C ASN A 430 -24.76 -31.54 -1.71
N ILE A 431 -24.07 -30.49 -2.17
CA ILE A 431 -24.68 -29.19 -2.50
C ILE A 431 -24.18 -28.79 -3.89
N SER A 432 -25.05 -28.89 -4.89
CA SER A 432 -24.79 -28.47 -6.27
C SER A 432 -24.99 -26.95 -6.42
N LEU A 433 -23.90 -26.21 -6.65
CA LEU A 433 -23.92 -24.83 -7.16
C LEU A 433 -23.35 -24.82 -8.60
N PRO A 434 -23.88 -23.99 -9.50
CA PRO A 434 -23.63 -24.13 -10.94
C PRO A 434 -22.17 -23.84 -11.34
N HIS A 435 -21.62 -24.74 -12.15
CA HIS A 435 -20.23 -24.88 -12.56
C HIS A 435 -19.55 -23.68 -13.29
N ARG A 436 -20.21 -22.52 -13.47
CA ARG A 436 -19.67 -21.40 -14.26
C ARG A 436 -19.28 -20.14 -13.49
N ALA A 437 -19.56 -20.05 -12.19
CA ALA A 437 -18.98 -18.98 -11.35
C ALA A 437 -17.47 -19.18 -11.11
N SER A 438 -16.98 -20.42 -11.25
CA SER A 438 -15.56 -20.74 -11.07
C SER A 438 -14.68 -20.28 -12.24
N SER A 439 -15.23 -20.22 -13.46
CA SER A 439 -14.47 -19.86 -14.66
C SER A 439 -14.18 -18.36 -14.80
N LEU A 440 -15.05 -17.49 -14.26
CA LEU A 440 -14.81 -16.03 -14.28
C LEU A 440 -13.71 -15.61 -13.30
N LEU A 441 -13.63 -16.25 -12.12
CA LEU A 441 -12.55 -16.03 -11.16
C LEU A 441 -11.19 -16.53 -11.67
N SER A 442 -11.18 -17.62 -12.46
CA SER A 442 -9.95 -18.17 -13.04
C SER A 442 -9.43 -17.39 -14.25
N ALA A 443 -10.29 -16.60 -14.91
CA ALA A 443 -9.91 -15.80 -16.08
C ALA A 443 -9.13 -14.51 -15.72
N CYS A 444 -9.07 -14.12 -14.44
CA CYS A 444 -8.28 -12.99 -13.96
C CYS A 444 -6.75 -13.23 -14.00
N VAL A 445 -6.30 -14.44 -14.33
CA VAL A 445 -4.88 -14.85 -14.23
C VAL A 445 -4.07 -14.55 -15.51
N GLY A 446 -4.72 -14.19 -16.62
CA GLY A 446 -4.06 -14.06 -17.93
C GLY A 446 -3.62 -12.65 -18.35
N SER A 447 -3.96 -11.60 -17.60
CA SER A 447 -3.56 -10.21 -17.83
C SER A 447 -3.20 -9.60 -16.49
N ALA A 448 -2.11 -8.82 -16.40
CA ALA A 448 -1.60 -8.20 -15.16
C ALA A 448 -2.72 -7.98 -14.13
N THR A 449 -2.67 -8.70 -13.01
CA THR A 449 -3.79 -8.68 -12.05
C THR A 449 -4.06 -7.23 -11.64
N PRO A 450 -5.34 -6.78 -11.58
CA PRO A 450 -5.70 -5.38 -11.27
C PRO A 450 -5.05 -4.82 -9.98
N ALA A 451 -4.69 -5.71 -9.04
CA ALA A 451 -3.86 -5.44 -7.86
C ALA A 451 -2.59 -4.65 -8.19
N LEU A 452 -1.88 -5.13 -9.21
CA LEU A 452 -0.53 -4.70 -9.54
C LEU A 452 -0.57 -3.38 -10.32
N GLN A 453 -1.64 -3.14 -11.09
CA GLN A 453 -1.89 -1.83 -11.70
C GLN A 453 -2.20 -0.76 -10.64
N THR A 454 -2.93 -1.12 -9.59
CA THR A 454 -3.20 -0.24 -8.43
C THR A 454 -1.93 0.11 -7.68
N THR A 455 -1.11 -0.89 -7.34
CA THR A 455 0.18 -0.70 -6.68
C THR A 455 1.14 0.14 -7.52
N TRP A 456 1.07 0.01 -8.84
CA TRP A 456 1.89 0.84 -9.70
C TRP A 456 1.39 2.29 -9.78
N VAL A 457 0.09 2.54 -9.90
CA VAL A 457 -0.43 3.92 -9.84
C VAL A 457 -0.13 4.55 -8.48
N LEU A 458 -0.17 3.75 -7.40
CA LEU A 458 0.37 4.15 -6.10
C LEU A 458 1.84 4.59 -6.21
N MET A 459 2.69 3.80 -6.87
CA MET A 459 4.11 4.12 -7.04
C MET A 459 4.40 5.28 -8.00
N THR A 460 3.49 5.66 -8.92
CA THR A 460 3.75 6.68 -9.96
C THR A 460 2.90 7.96 -9.85
N SER A 461 1.83 7.94 -9.05
CA SER A 461 0.96 9.11 -8.82
C SER A 461 1.73 10.27 -8.19
N THR A 462 1.47 11.48 -8.66
CA THR A 462 2.01 12.74 -8.12
C THR A 462 1.65 12.96 -6.66
N ALA A 463 0.56 12.36 -6.19
CA ALA A 463 0.15 12.39 -4.78
C ALA A 463 1.07 11.53 -3.89
N ILE A 464 1.94 10.71 -4.48
CA ILE A 464 2.66 9.64 -3.76
C ILE A 464 4.15 9.60 -4.09
N THR A 465 4.71 10.36 -5.04
CA THR A 465 6.00 9.93 -5.61
C THR A 465 7.28 10.43 -4.96
N PRO A 466 8.07 9.47 -4.47
CA PRO A 466 9.51 9.38 -4.67
C PRO A 466 9.90 8.56 -5.90
N LEU A 467 9.07 7.66 -6.45
CA LEU A 467 9.47 6.85 -7.62
C LEU A 467 9.57 7.65 -8.93
N ARG A 468 8.66 8.59 -9.19
CA ARG A 468 8.75 9.50 -10.34
C ARG A 468 9.95 10.42 -10.18
N ALA A 469 10.22 10.94 -8.98
CA ALA A 469 11.41 11.73 -8.70
C ALA A 469 12.72 10.91 -8.77
N LEU A 470 12.69 9.62 -8.39
CA LEU A 470 13.79 8.67 -8.52
C LEU A 470 14.05 8.30 -9.99
N VAL A 471 13.02 8.00 -10.78
CA VAL A 471 13.11 7.79 -12.23
C VAL A 471 13.62 9.06 -12.91
N MET A 472 13.18 10.24 -12.47
CA MET A 472 13.70 11.53 -12.93
C MET A 472 15.20 11.68 -12.59
N ARG A 473 15.63 11.37 -11.36
CA ARG A 473 17.05 11.46 -10.94
C ARG A 473 17.96 10.42 -11.60
N ILE A 474 17.52 9.16 -11.75
CA ILE A 474 18.27 8.10 -12.45
C ILE A 474 18.52 8.48 -13.92
N CYS A 475 17.58 9.20 -14.54
CA CYS A 475 17.73 9.69 -15.91
C CYS A 475 18.58 10.97 -16.04
N SER A 476 18.76 11.74 -14.96
CA SER A 476 19.48 13.02 -14.97
C SER A 476 20.94 12.95 -14.52
N ALA A 477 21.44 11.79 -14.07
CA ALA A 477 22.85 11.65 -13.69
C ALA A 477 23.72 11.37 -14.94
N PRO A 478 24.55 12.34 -15.41
CA PRO A 478 25.59 12.03 -16.38
C PRO A 478 26.61 11.08 -15.76
N SER A 479 27.20 10.19 -16.57
CA SER A 479 28.42 9.48 -16.19
C SER A 479 29.49 10.51 -15.85
N GLN A 480 30.01 10.51 -14.63
CA GLN A 480 31.20 11.31 -14.34
C GLN A 480 32.37 10.69 -15.12
N ASP A 481 32.98 11.52 -15.97
CA ASP A 481 34.10 11.15 -16.83
C ASP A 481 35.31 10.74 -16.00
N SER A 482 35.89 9.60 -16.36
CA SER A 482 37.29 9.27 -16.10
C SER A 482 38.20 10.30 -16.78
N PRO A 483 39.31 10.77 -16.15
CA PRO A 483 40.19 11.73 -16.77
C PRO A 483 40.90 11.09 -17.98
N SER A 484 40.76 11.73 -19.15
CA SER A 484 41.52 11.38 -20.35
C SER A 484 42.99 11.81 -20.19
N PRO A 485 43.96 11.04 -20.71
CA PRO A 485 45.37 11.39 -20.60
C PRO A 485 45.66 12.56 -21.54
N SER A 486 46.14 13.66 -20.98
CA SER A 486 46.71 14.77 -21.73
C SER A 486 47.91 14.27 -22.53
N LYS A 487 47.76 14.24 -23.87
CA LYS A 487 48.90 14.21 -24.78
C LYS A 487 49.55 15.59 -24.77
N GLY A 488 50.69 15.71 -24.10
CA GLY A 488 51.60 16.83 -24.28
C GLY A 488 52.20 16.82 -25.68
N LEU A 489 52.15 17.97 -26.36
CA LEU A 489 52.91 18.27 -27.57
C LEU A 489 53.04 19.79 -27.73
N ARG A 490 53.93 20.40 -26.94
CA ARG A 490 55.06 21.24 -27.38
C ARG A 490 55.76 21.83 -26.17
#